data_AF-A0A0J1FIV9-F1
#
_entry.id   AF-A0A0J1FIV9-F1
#
_cell.length_a   1.000
_cell.length_b   1.000
_cell.length_c   1.000
_cell.angle_alpha   90.00
_cell.angle_beta   90.00
_cell.angle_gamma   90.00
#
_symmetry.space_group_name_H-M   'P 1'
#
loop_
_entity.id
_entity.type
_entity.pdbx_description
1 polymer ?
#
loop_
_entity_poly.entity_id
_entity_poly.type
_entity_poly.pdbx_seq_one_letter_code
_entity_poly.pdbx_strand_id
1 'polypeptide(L)'
;MSNILKSIKLDHNIMKSRYPMFMIAYILGVFLAVISKTPILGAFVVMVISALLTGQYFSIYEKNSLEKLYGVLPLKASEVVIGRYLYALCIIVINGIIAAIVAYIISFLTHKGMNSDQSLTFLSGGFLYVCLMIAVIFPLYFKFPFSKVYIFSNLPFYLIFPITFALTKKKNVLEQTGPKVQYLASHSNMIVVIGLCLGLILVALSCLLSCALIERNRTVSPPAEKPGKRLYFADNLRTWMVILVVLQHLAEANNTLYLFMMLNSAYFMGLLFLLAGYFTPGSFERKGPGAFLKDRLLRLGIPTLVYAFILSPIARIGTHGFAGNTPASLFSLGVMWFAVMLLVFDLGYVAWRAIVKNRSERPAAADRPKLSFGAVALFMLLLAAASYLLRIVIPYGTFILGFPSLDYLTQYLSFFLIGILVFRRDWLRSIPSSLGQLGFVLAVLATVILLPAAIIGSRSAWIGYGSWQSAVFALWDSIFAVGMSLALITFFRRFFDGGKKFGRFLSQHSFTVYVTHVLVIVFLVRALRGLQMLPQLKVGLAAIVGLPLCFGIAWLIRKIPYVKAHTLENTAKQGKMRRGRC
;
A
#
# COMPACT_ATOMS: atom_id res chain seq x y z
N MET A 1 -0.42 42.02 -0.84
CA MET A 1 -0.70 41.50 0.52
C MET A 1 -2.17 41.63 0.97
N SER A 2 -2.90 42.71 0.63
CA SER A 2 -4.32 42.90 1.06
C SER A 2 -5.26 41.73 0.73
N ASN A 3 -5.14 41.13 -0.47
CA ASN A 3 -6.00 40.00 -0.88
C ASN A 3 -5.68 38.68 -0.17
N ILE A 4 -4.40 38.39 0.09
CA ILE A 4 -3.97 37.21 0.85
C ILE A 4 -4.49 37.32 2.29
N LEU A 5 -4.40 38.50 2.91
CA LEU A 5 -4.92 38.75 4.25
C LEU A 5 -6.44 38.57 4.32
N LYS A 6 -7.17 39.03 3.29
CA LYS A 6 -8.62 38.78 3.15
C LYS A 6 -8.92 37.29 3.02
N SER A 7 -8.12 36.52 2.27
CA SER A 7 -8.26 35.06 2.19
C SER A 7 -8.05 34.40 3.55
N ILE A 8 -7.01 34.79 4.30
CA ILE A 8 -6.74 34.27 5.65
C ILE A 8 -7.92 34.56 6.59
N LYS A 9 -8.45 35.79 6.57
CA LYS A 9 -9.60 36.19 7.40
C LYS A 9 -10.85 35.38 7.03
N LEU A 10 -11.06 35.10 5.75
CA LEU A 10 -12.16 34.25 5.30
C LEU A 10 -11.99 32.80 5.79
N ASP A 11 -10.80 32.24 5.67
CA ASP A 11 -10.48 30.89 6.15
C ASP A 11 -10.66 30.77 7.68
N HIS A 12 -10.27 31.82 8.42
CA HIS A 12 -10.53 31.93 9.86
C HIS A 12 -12.02 31.88 10.18
N ASN A 13 -12.85 32.68 9.50
CA ASN A 13 -14.29 32.71 9.71
C ASN A 13 -14.96 31.35 9.42
N ILE A 14 -14.52 30.66 8.37
CA ILE A 14 -14.99 29.31 8.02
C ILE A 14 -14.65 28.31 9.13
N MET A 15 -13.42 28.37 9.63
CA MET A 15 -12.92 27.44 10.64
C MET A 15 -13.38 27.73 12.07
N LYS A 16 -13.89 28.93 12.35
CA LYS A 16 -14.41 29.32 13.67
C LYS A 16 -15.45 28.33 14.21
N SER A 17 -16.30 27.80 13.33
CA SER A 17 -17.30 26.76 13.66
C SER A 17 -16.70 25.42 14.13
N ARG A 18 -15.41 25.19 13.86
CA ARG A 18 -14.68 23.96 14.19
C ARG A 18 -13.63 24.14 15.28
N TYR A 19 -13.45 25.35 15.83
CA TYR A 19 -12.51 25.59 16.93
C TYR A 19 -12.74 24.72 18.16
N PRO A 20 -13.98 24.38 18.56
CA PRO A 20 -14.19 23.42 19.65
C PRO A 20 -13.54 22.05 19.42
N MET A 21 -13.28 21.63 18.17
CA MET A 21 -12.57 20.37 17.90
C MET A 21 -11.11 20.41 18.34
N PHE A 22 -10.48 21.59 18.36
CA PHE A 22 -9.10 21.72 18.83
C PHE A 22 -8.98 21.43 20.33
N MET A 23 -10.06 21.59 21.12
CA MET A 23 -10.07 21.20 22.53
C MET A 23 -9.79 19.71 22.74
N ILE A 24 -10.18 18.86 21.78
CA ILE A 24 -9.88 17.43 21.81
C ILE A 24 -8.37 17.19 21.77
N ALA A 25 -7.64 17.99 20.97
CA ALA A 25 -6.18 17.93 20.90
C ALA A 25 -5.55 18.25 22.26
N TYR A 26 -6.03 19.29 22.94
CA TYR A 26 -5.55 19.68 24.27
C TYR A 26 -5.87 18.66 25.35
N ILE A 27 -7.11 18.14 25.39
CA ILE A 27 -7.49 17.10 26.36
C ILE A 27 -6.60 15.87 26.21
N LEU A 28 -6.40 15.40 24.98
CA LEU A 28 -5.54 14.25 24.70
C LEU A 28 -4.06 14.56 24.97
N GLY A 29 -3.61 15.77 24.66
CA GLY A 29 -2.25 16.24 24.93
C GLY A 29 -1.94 16.27 26.44
N VAL A 30 -2.86 16.80 27.25
CA VAL A 30 -2.76 16.82 28.72
C VAL A 30 -2.75 15.39 29.28
N PHE A 31 -3.68 14.54 28.82
CA PHE A 31 -3.74 13.14 29.22
C PHE A 31 -2.43 12.38 28.95
N LEU A 32 -1.87 12.55 27.75
CA LEU A 32 -0.60 11.93 27.37
C LEU A 32 0.58 12.56 28.11
N ALA A 33 0.59 13.86 28.36
CA ALA A 33 1.63 14.53 29.14
C ALA A 33 1.75 13.92 30.55
N VAL A 34 0.62 13.64 31.20
CA VAL A 34 0.56 13.04 32.54
C VAL A 34 0.99 11.56 32.52
N ILE A 35 0.43 10.75 31.62
CA ILE A 35 0.71 9.30 31.56
C ILE A 35 2.13 9.00 31.10
N SER A 36 2.60 9.70 30.08
CA SER A 36 3.93 9.44 29.48
C SER A 36 5.08 9.82 30.40
N LYS A 37 4.79 10.50 31.53
CA LYS A 37 5.81 11.00 32.45
C LYS A 37 6.75 12.03 31.77
N THR A 38 6.38 12.56 30.60
CA THR A 38 7.13 13.55 29.81
C THR A 38 6.19 14.66 29.32
N PRO A 39 6.08 15.80 30.04
CA PRO A 39 5.07 16.81 29.75
C PRO A 39 5.15 17.42 28.34
N ILE A 40 6.37 17.63 27.83
CA ILE A 40 6.61 18.19 26.48
C ILE A 40 6.06 17.31 25.34
N LEU A 41 5.91 16.00 25.57
CA LEU A 41 5.30 15.10 24.59
C LEU A 41 3.84 15.46 24.33
N GLY A 42 3.12 15.95 25.33
CA GLY A 42 1.76 16.45 25.18
C GLY A 42 1.70 17.62 24.19
N ALA A 43 2.66 18.54 24.25
CA ALA A 43 2.72 19.67 23.32
C ALA A 43 2.93 19.22 21.87
N PHE A 44 3.80 18.24 21.65
CA PHE A 44 4.00 17.62 20.34
C PHE A 44 2.71 17.01 19.78
N VAL A 45 1.96 16.25 20.60
CA VAL A 45 0.68 15.66 20.19
C VAL A 45 -0.34 16.73 19.81
N VAL A 46 -0.44 17.80 20.60
CA VAL A 46 -1.36 18.92 20.29
C VAL A 46 -1.02 19.52 18.93
N MET A 47 0.26 19.74 18.63
CA MET A 47 0.69 20.26 17.32
C MET A 47 0.31 19.33 16.17
N VAL A 48 0.53 18.02 16.32
CA VAL A 48 0.19 17.00 15.30
C VAL A 48 -1.31 16.94 15.03
N ILE A 49 -2.13 16.90 16.10
CA ILE A 49 -3.59 16.84 15.95
C ILE A 49 -4.13 18.16 15.40
N SER A 50 -3.59 19.30 15.81
CA SER A 50 -3.97 20.61 15.27
C SER A 50 -3.71 20.71 13.76
N ALA A 51 -2.60 20.14 13.28
CA ALA A 51 -2.30 20.07 11.86
C ALA A 51 -3.34 19.23 11.08
N LEU A 52 -3.76 18.10 11.64
CA LEU A 52 -4.81 17.24 11.06
C LEU A 52 -6.15 17.97 10.97
N LEU A 53 -6.53 18.67 12.05
CA LEU A 53 -7.76 19.44 12.13
C LEU A 53 -7.77 20.63 11.17
N THR A 54 -6.61 21.19 10.85
CA THR A 54 -6.48 22.25 9.83
C THR A 54 -6.94 21.77 8.44
N GLY A 55 -6.84 20.47 8.15
CA GLY A 55 -7.38 19.86 6.94
C GLY A 55 -8.92 19.92 6.83
N GLN A 56 -9.65 20.04 7.95
CA GLN A 56 -11.13 20.11 7.95
C GLN A 56 -11.67 21.31 7.20
N TYR A 57 -10.86 22.34 6.98
CA TYR A 57 -11.17 23.42 6.07
C TYR A 57 -11.62 22.90 4.69
N PHE A 58 -10.87 21.98 4.11
CA PHE A 58 -11.18 21.42 2.79
C PHE A 58 -12.46 20.56 2.81
N SER A 59 -12.80 19.98 3.97
CA SER A 59 -14.09 19.31 4.20
C SER A 59 -15.25 20.29 4.11
N ILE A 60 -15.15 21.44 4.79
CA ILE A 60 -16.20 22.48 4.77
C ILE A 60 -16.30 23.09 3.38
N TYR A 61 -15.16 23.30 2.71
CA TYR A 61 -15.08 23.79 1.34
C TYR A 61 -15.83 22.89 0.35
N GLU A 62 -15.60 21.58 0.41
CA GLU A 62 -16.27 20.59 -0.45
C GLU A 62 -17.76 20.45 -0.09
N LYS A 63 -18.10 20.28 1.19
CA LYS A 63 -19.49 20.04 1.62
C LYS A 63 -20.43 21.20 1.30
N ASN A 64 -19.94 22.44 1.39
CA ASN A 64 -20.75 23.62 1.13
C ASN A 64 -20.57 24.17 -0.29
N SER A 65 -19.89 23.43 -1.18
CA SER A 65 -19.63 23.85 -2.56
C SER A 65 -19.09 25.28 -2.66
N LEU A 66 -18.15 25.63 -1.77
CA LEU A 66 -17.60 26.99 -1.66
C LEU A 66 -16.80 27.40 -2.92
N GLU A 67 -16.54 26.47 -3.84
CA GLU A 67 -15.99 26.77 -5.17
C GLU A 67 -16.73 27.91 -5.89
N LYS A 68 -18.06 27.99 -5.73
CA LYS A 68 -18.88 29.04 -6.33
C LYS A 68 -18.63 30.40 -5.69
N LEU A 69 -18.53 30.44 -4.35
CA LEU A 69 -18.23 31.66 -3.60
C LEU A 69 -16.85 32.21 -3.96
N TYR A 70 -15.84 31.34 -4.02
CA TYR A 70 -14.47 31.71 -4.38
C TYR A 70 -14.31 32.04 -5.87
N GLY A 71 -15.25 31.63 -6.73
CA GLY A 71 -15.30 32.00 -8.14
C GLY A 71 -15.81 33.43 -8.39
N VAL A 72 -16.55 34.01 -7.45
CA VAL A 72 -17.11 35.38 -7.55
C VAL A 72 -16.21 36.42 -6.87
N LEU A 73 -15.39 36.00 -5.91
CA LEU A 73 -14.46 36.89 -5.22
C LEU A 73 -13.31 37.34 -6.14
N PRO A 74 -12.84 38.60 -6.04
CA PRO A 74 -11.70 39.11 -6.80
C PRO A 74 -10.36 38.62 -6.22
N LEU A 75 -10.23 37.29 -6.04
CA LEU A 75 -9.05 36.63 -5.50
C LEU A 75 -8.44 35.70 -6.54
N LYS A 76 -7.12 35.79 -6.76
CA LYS A 76 -6.42 34.83 -7.63
C LYS A 76 -6.34 33.47 -6.94
N ALA A 77 -6.39 32.39 -7.71
CA ALA A 77 -6.29 31.03 -7.18
C ALA A 77 -4.98 30.80 -6.39
N SER A 78 -3.88 31.38 -6.86
CA SER A 78 -2.58 31.35 -6.16
C SER A 78 -2.61 32.13 -4.84
N GLU A 79 -3.32 33.26 -4.76
CA GLU A 79 -3.50 34.03 -3.52
C GLU A 79 -4.28 33.25 -2.47
N VAL A 80 -5.29 32.48 -2.89
CA VAL A 80 -6.07 31.59 -2.02
C VAL A 80 -5.22 30.42 -1.51
N VAL A 81 -4.39 29.82 -2.38
CA VAL A 81 -3.45 28.76 -1.96
C VAL A 81 -2.48 29.30 -0.92
N ILE A 82 -1.81 30.43 -1.20
CA ILE A 82 -0.86 31.06 -0.27
C ILE A 82 -1.55 31.42 1.05
N GLY A 83 -2.76 31.98 1.00
CA GLY A 83 -3.56 32.30 2.19
C GLY A 83 -3.80 31.09 3.09
N ARG A 84 -4.19 29.95 2.50
CA ARG A 84 -4.45 28.70 3.25
C ARG A 84 -3.19 28.13 3.90
N TYR A 85 -2.05 28.17 3.22
CA TYR A 85 -0.77 27.72 3.77
C TYR A 85 -0.32 28.60 4.94
N LEU A 86 -0.44 29.93 4.80
CA LEU A 86 -0.13 30.88 5.87
C LEU A 86 -1.07 30.71 7.07
N TYR A 87 -2.37 30.57 6.83
CA TYR A 87 -3.35 30.33 7.89
C TYR A 87 -3.06 29.04 8.67
N ALA A 88 -2.73 27.95 7.96
CA ALA A 88 -2.33 26.70 8.59
C ALA A 88 -1.09 26.88 9.48
N LEU A 89 -0.07 27.57 8.98
CA LEU A 89 1.15 27.86 9.73
C LEU A 89 0.85 28.69 10.99
N CYS A 90 0.02 29.73 10.89
CA CYS A 90 -0.40 30.54 12.03
C CYS A 90 -1.11 29.69 13.10
N ILE A 91 -2.06 28.83 12.69
CA ILE A 91 -2.74 27.92 13.63
C ILE A 91 -1.75 27.01 14.34
N ILE A 92 -0.78 26.45 13.63
CA ILE A 92 0.20 25.52 14.22
C ILE A 92 1.10 26.24 15.22
N VAL A 93 1.60 27.43 14.88
CA VAL A 93 2.45 28.22 15.77
C VAL A 93 1.68 28.63 17.02
N ILE A 94 0.45 29.14 16.89
CA ILE A 94 -0.38 29.53 18.02
C ILE A 94 -0.68 28.33 18.92
N ASN A 95 -1.11 27.19 18.35
CA ASN A 95 -1.38 25.98 19.14
C ASN A 95 -0.09 25.41 19.76
N GLY A 96 1.06 25.51 19.08
CA GLY A 96 2.35 25.12 19.64
C GLY A 96 2.75 25.94 20.86
N ILE A 97 2.57 27.26 20.83
CA ILE A 97 2.83 28.16 21.96
C ILE A 97 1.92 27.83 23.14
N ILE A 98 0.60 27.72 22.90
CA ILE A 98 -0.38 27.39 23.95
C ILE A 98 -0.05 26.02 24.55
N ALA A 99 0.25 25.02 23.72
CA ALA A 99 0.57 23.69 24.18
C ALA A 99 1.89 23.62 24.98
N ALA A 100 2.88 24.44 24.63
CA ALA A 100 4.11 24.57 25.41
C ALA A 100 3.86 25.17 26.80
N ILE A 101 3.00 26.20 26.89
CA ILE A 101 2.59 26.79 28.17
C ILE A 101 1.88 25.73 29.04
N VAL A 102 0.93 24.99 28.45
CA VAL A 102 0.22 23.90 29.15
C VAL A 102 1.19 22.82 29.63
N ALA A 103 2.18 22.43 28.81
CA ALA A 103 3.19 21.46 29.20
C ALA A 103 4.03 21.96 30.39
N TYR A 104 4.39 23.24 30.45
CA TYR A 104 5.12 23.84 31.56
C TYR A 104 4.31 23.84 32.86
N ILE A 105 3.02 24.16 32.78
CA ILE A 105 2.09 24.09 33.92
C ILE A 105 2.00 22.64 34.45
N ILE A 106 1.85 21.65 33.57
CA ILE A 106 1.81 20.23 33.97
C ILE A 106 3.14 19.81 34.60
N SER A 107 4.27 20.29 34.08
CA SER A 107 5.59 20.00 34.62
C SER A 107 5.73 20.50 36.07
N PHE A 108 5.26 21.73 36.31
CA PHE A 108 5.21 22.32 37.64
C PHE A 108 4.34 21.49 38.60
N LEU A 109 3.11 21.14 38.17
CA LEU A 109 2.17 20.34 38.96
C LEU A 109 2.64 18.91 39.25
N THR A 110 3.48 18.33 38.39
CA THR A 110 3.98 16.95 38.53
C THR A 110 5.37 16.86 39.17
N HIS A 111 5.91 17.99 39.66
CA HIS A 111 7.27 18.11 40.20
C HIS A 111 8.36 17.55 39.27
N LYS A 112 8.13 17.62 37.96
CA LYS A 112 9.12 17.24 36.95
C LYS A 112 9.84 18.48 36.47
N GLY A 113 11.16 18.50 36.61
CA GLY A 113 11.98 19.51 35.96
C GLY A 113 11.85 19.38 34.43
N MET A 114 11.72 20.53 33.75
CA MET A 114 11.78 20.61 32.29
C MET A 114 13.00 21.42 31.88
N ASN A 115 13.91 20.79 31.14
CA ASN A 115 15.05 21.49 30.57
C ASN A 115 14.59 22.34 29.36
N SER A 116 14.98 23.61 29.33
CA SER A 116 14.67 24.55 28.24
C SER A 116 15.12 24.02 26.88
N ASP A 117 16.33 23.47 26.81
CA ASP A 117 16.98 23.10 25.55
C ASP A 117 16.37 21.84 24.94
N GLN A 118 16.01 20.87 25.78
CA GLN A 118 15.29 19.68 25.36
C GLN A 118 13.88 20.07 24.88
N SER A 119 13.22 20.99 25.59
CA SER A 119 11.88 21.45 25.22
C SER A 119 11.88 22.15 23.85
N LEU A 120 12.88 23.00 23.58
CA LEU A 120 13.06 23.66 22.29
C LEU A 120 13.29 22.66 21.16
N THR A 121 14.10 21.64 21.41
CA THR A 121 14.41 20.57 20.44
C THR A 121 13.15 19.76 20.09
N PHE A 122 12.33 19.41 21.08
CA PHE A 122 11.06 18.70 20.88
C PHE A 122 10.04 19.54 20.10
N LEU A 123 9.93 20.83 20.41
CA LEU A 123 9.03 21.75 19.70
C LEU A 123 9.47 21.96 18.25
N SER A 124 10.77 22.11 17.99
CA SER A 124 11.30 22.19 16.62
C SER A 124 11.06 20.90 15.83
N GLY A 125 11.25 19.73 16.46
CA GLY A 125 10.91 18.44 15.85
C GLY A 125 9.41 18.31 15.53
N GLY A 126 8.53 18.77 16.43
CA GLY A 126 7.09 18.86 16.21
C GLY A 126 6.71 19.77 15.06
N PHE A 127 7.32 20.95 15.00
CA PHE A 127 7.14 21.90 13.91
C PHE A 127 7.55 21.29 12.57
N LEU A 128 8.75 20.71 12.47
CA LEU A 128 9.23 20.05 11.25
C LEU A 128 8.29 18.93 10.80
N TYR A 129 7.85 18.08 11.73
CA TYR A 129 6.94 16.98 11.44
C TYR A 129 5.61 17.48 10.88
N VAL A 130 5.03 18.51 11.50
CA VAL A 130 3.78 19.12 11.05
C VAL A 130 3.94 19.84 9.69
N CYS A 131 5.06 20.52 9.48
CA CYS A 131 5.40 21.12 8.19
C CYS A 131 5.50 20.05 7.09
N LEU A 132 6.13 18.91 7.38
CA LEU A 132 6.19 17.76 6.48
C LEU A 132 4.80 17.19 6.16
N MET A 133 3.94 17.08 7.19
CA MET A 133 2.54 16.69 7.01
C MET A 133 1.82 17.60 6.02
N ILE A 134 1.82 18.91 6.28
CA ILE A 134 1.19 19.89 5.38
C ILE A 134 1.80 19.82 3.99
N ALA A 135 3.13 19.71 3.90
CA ALA A 135 3.85 19.72 2.64
C ALA A 135 3.41 18.58 1.70
N VAL A 136 3.06 17.42 2.26
CA VAL A 136 2.57 16.26 1.50
C VAL A 136 1.05 16.30 1.30
N ILE A 137 0.30 16.70 2.34
CA ILE A 137 -1.15 16.56 2.37
C ILE A 137 -1.85 17.65 1.54
N PHE A 138 -1.45 18.92 1.67
CA PHE A 138 -2.17 20.03 1.04
C PHE A 138 -2.18 19.95 -0.49
N PRO A 139 -1.08 19.61 -1.20
CA PRO A 139 -1.11 19.44 -2.66
C PRO A 139 -2.12 18.39 -3.11
N LEU A 140 -2.31 17.33 -2.32
CA LEU A 140 -3.31 16.30 -2.60
C LEU A 140 -4.74 16.83 -2.43
N TYR A 141 -4.99 17.66 -1.40
CA TYR A 141 -6.30 18.29 -1.18
C TYR A 141 -6.66 19.34 -2.24
N PHE A 142 -5.67 20.04 -2.81
CA PHE A 142 -5.92 20.94 -3.95
C PHE A 142 -6.16 20.20 -5.26
N LYS A 143 -5.57 19.01 -5.42
CA LYS A 143 -5.70 18.22 -6.65
C LYS A 143 -6.94 17.33 -6.67
N PHE A 144 -7.33 16.78 -5.52
CA PHE A 144 -8.38 15.78 -5.40
C PHE A 144 -9.44 16.19 -4.36
N PRO A 145 -10.72 15.81 -4.54
CA PRO A 145 -11.75 16.07 -3.54
C PRO A 145 -11.38 15.51 -2.17
N PHE A 146 -11.49 16.34 -1.13
CA PHE A 146 -11.05 16.06 0.23
C PHE A 146 -11.63 14.75 0.78
N SER A 147 -12.92 14.52 0.55
CA SER A 147 -13.65 13.30 0.92
C SER A 147 -13.01 12.00 0.37
N LYS A 148 -12.22 12.09 -0.70
CA LYS A 148 -11.59 10.96 -1.38
C LYS A 148 -10.16 10.69 -0.90
N VAL A 149 -9.45 11.71 -0.44
CA VAL A 149 -8.02 11.62 -0.12
C VAL A 149 -7.69 11.79 1.35
N TYR A 150 -8.56 12.40 2.16
CA TYR A 150 -8.31 12.70 3.58
C TYR A 150 -7.75 11.52 4.38
N ILE A 151 -8.39 10.34 4.31
CA ILE A 151 -7.93 9.18 5.09
C ILE A 151 -6.56 8.71 4.60
N PHE A 152 -6.36 8.63 3.27
CA PHE A 152 -5.12 8.12 2.68
C PHE A 152 -3.93 9.07 2.83
N SER A 153 -4.15 10.38 2.75
CA SER A 153 -3.08 11.37 2.88
C SER A 153 -2.57 11.48 4.32
N ASN A 154 -3.44 11.26 5.32
CA ASN A 154 -3.04 11.28 6.73
C ASN A 154 -2.48 9.95 7.25
N LEU A 155 -2.81 8.83 6.59
CA LEU A 155 -2.43 7.47 7.03
C LEU A 155 -0.92 7.25 7.24
N PRO A 156 -0.01 7.65 6.33
CA PRO A 156 1.43 7.49 6.55
C PRO A 156 1.88 8.18 7.84
N PHE A 157 1.29 9.32 8.18
CA PHE A 157 1.64 10.09 9.37
C PHE A 157 1.06 9.48 10.65
N TYR A 158 -0.11 8.84 10.59
CA TYR A 158 -0.61 8.04 11.72
C TYR A 158 0.30 6.83 12.02
N LEU A 159 1.00 6.30 11.02
CA LEU A 159 1.93 5.17 11.19
C LEU A 159 3.33 5.64 11.59
N ILE A 160 3.82 6.74 11.03
CA ILE A 160 5.15 7.29 11.34
C ILE A 160 5.22 7.72 12.81
N PHE A 161 4.17 8.35 13.35
CA PHE A 161 4.15 8.84 14.73
C PHE A 161 4.48 7.76 15.79
N PRO A 162 3.75 6.63 15.91
CA PRO A 162 4.05 5.59 16.90
C PRO A 162 5.38 4.88 16.62
N ILE A 163 5.79 4.77 15.36
CA ILE A 163 7.10 4.20 14.98
C ILE A 163 8.24 5.10 15.46
N THR A 164 8.18 6.41 15.19
CA THR A 164 9.18 7.38 15.67
C THR A 164 9.20 7.43 17.20
N PHE A 165 8.05 7.36 17.85
CA PHE A 165 7.95 7.33 19.32
C PHE A 165 8.55 6.05 19.93
N ALA A 166 8.34 4.89 19.32
CA ALA A 166 8.93 3.63 19.76
C ALA A 166 10.46 3.62 19.56
N LEU A 167 10.96 4.30 18.52
CA LEU A 167 12.40 4.42 18.23
C LEU A 167 13.11 5.37 19.21
N THR A 168 12.51 6.50 19.57
CA THR A 168 13.13 7.47 20.52
C THR A 168 13.22 6.94 21.94
N LYS A 169 12.39 5.96 22.33
CA LYS A 169 12.49 5.28 23.64
C LYS A 169 13.68 4.34 23.75
N LYS A 170 14.29 3.91 22.64
CA LYS A 170 15.49 3.07 22.64
C LYS A 170 16.75 3.95 22.61
N LYS A 171 17.35 4.20 23.77
CA LYS A 171 18.61 4.98 23.92
C LYS A 171 19.73 4.55 22.97
N ASN A 172 19.84 3.25 22.68
CA ASN A 172 20.93 2.67 21.87
C ASN A 172 20.90 3.02 20.36
N VAL A 173 19.84 3.63 19.84
CA VAL A 173 19.71 3.86 18.37
C VAL A 173 20.47 5.11 17.91
N LEU A 174 20.56 6.15 18.73
CA LEU A 174 21.33 7.37 18.42
C LEU A 174 22.82 7.25 18.75
N GLU A 175 23.20 6.35 19.66
CA GLU A 175 24.62 6.12 19.97
C GLU A 175 25.34 5.33 18.85
N GLN A 176 24.59 4.60 18.02
CA GLN A 176 25.10 3.79 16.92
C GLN A 176 25.14 4.51 15.56
N THR A 177 24.75 5.79 15.49
CA THR A 177 24.82 6.57 14.24
C THR A 177 26.18 7.22 14.05
N GLY A 178 26.57 7.44 12.79
CA GLY A 178 27.92 7.91 12.44
C GLY A 178 28.31 9.26 13.08
N PRO A 179 29.61 9.62 13.08
CA PRO A 179 30.16 10.74 13.85
C PRO A 179 29.50 12.11 13.56
N LYS A 180 28.98 12.31 12.35
CA LYS A 180 28.22 13.52 11.98
C LYS A 180 26.87 13.63 12.70
N VAL A 181 26.20 12.51 12.99
CA VAL A 181 24.91 12.48 13.70
C VAL A 181 25.13 12.69 15.20
N GLN A 182 26.22 12.15 15.76
CA GLN A 182 26.65 12.42 17.14
C GLN A 182 27.08 13.89 17.34
N TYR A 183 27.77 14.48 16.36
CA TYR A 183 28.07 15.92 16.36
C TYR A 183 26.80 16.79 16.32
N LEU A 184 25.80 16.40 15.53
CA LEU A 184 24.52 17.09 15.50
C LEU A 184 23.74 16.92 16.81
N ALA A 185 23.77 15.71 17.40
CA ALA A 185 23.12 15.40 18.67
C ALA A 185 23.72 16.15 19.88
N SER A 186 24.99 16.54 19.80
CA SER A 186 25.67 17.35 20.82
C SER A 186 25.43 18.86 20.69
N HIS A 187 24.86 19.33 19.57
CA HIS A 187 24.55 20.76 19.32
C HIS A 187 23.04 20.99 19.18
N SER A 188 22.32 20.98 20.31
CA SER A 188 20.86 21.17 20.39
C SER A 188 20.36 22.41 19.63
N ASN A 189 21.08 23.53 19.71
CA ASN A 189 20.74 24.77 19.02
C ASN A 189 20.75 24.64 17.48
N MET A 190 21.67 23.86 16.91
CA MET A 190 21.71 23.59 15.48
C MET A 190 20.51 22.75 15.03
N ILE A 191 20.10 21.74 15.83
CA ILE A 191 18.92 20.92 15.52
C ILE A 191 17.67 21.80 15.46
N VAL A 192 17.52 22.74 16.40
CA VAL A 192 16.38 23.65 16.44
C VAL A 192 16.32 24.50 15.18
N VAL A 193 17.42 25.14 14.81
CA VAL A 193 17.50 26.00 13.61
C VAL A 193 17.23 25.19 12.34
N ILE A 194 17.86 24.02 12.19
CA ILE A 194 17.66 23.15 11.03
C ILE A 194 16.21 22.70 10.92
N GLY A 195 15.57 22.30 12.03
CA GLY A 195 14.18 21.85 12.04
C GLY A 195 13.21 22.95 11.61
N LEU A 196 13.39 24.18 12.10
CA LEU A 196 12.58 25.33 11.73
C LEU A 196 12.80 25.74 10.26
N CYS A 197 14.06 25.91 9.83
CA CYS A 197 14.39 26.30 8.46
C CYS A 197 13.92 25.26 7.44
N LEU A 198 14.17 23.98 7.69
CA LEU A 198 13.75 22.89 6.81
C LEU A 198 12.21 22.80 6.75
N GLY A 199 11.52 22.97 7.88
CA GLY A 199 10.06 23.01 7.93
C GLY A 199 9.48 24.11 7.04
N LEU A 200 10.01 25.33 7.14
CA LEU A 200 9.59 26.46 6.31
C LEU A 200 9.87 26.24 4.82
N ILE A 201 11.04 25.69 4.47
CA ILE A 201 11.40 25.36 3.09
C ILE A 201 10.42 24.34 2.50
N LEU A 202 10.08 23.27 3.25
CA LEU A 202 9.14 22.24 2.81
C LEU A 202 7.74 22.83 2.52
N VAL A 203 7.26 23.68 3.42
CA VAL A 203 5.96 24.36 3.26
C VAL A 203 5.98 25.30 2.06
N ALA A 204 7.07 26.04 1.84
CA ALA A 204 7.22 26.94 0.68
C ALA A 204 7.23 26.16 -0.65
N LEU A 205 8.02 25.09 -0.76
CA LEU A 205 8.05 24.23 -1.94
C LEU A 205 6.69 23.58 -2.22
N SER A 206 6.00 23.14 -1.16
CA SER A 206 4.65 22.58 -1.27
C SER A 206 3.62 23.62 -1.72
N CYS A 207 3.73 24.86 -1.24
CA CYS A 207 2.86 25.95 -1.67
C CYS A 207 3.02 26.22 -3.17
N LEU A 208 4.26 26.29 -3.67
CA LEU A 208 4.55 26.44 -5.10
C LEU A 208 3.96 25.29 -5.94
N LEU A 209 4.12 24.04 -5.47
CA LEU A 209 3.53 22.87 -6.13
C LEU A 209 1.99 22.95 -6.17
N SER A 210 1.36 23.37 -5.07
CA SER A 210 -0.09 23.52 -4.99
C SER A 210 -0.62 24.61 -5.93
N CYS A 211 0.10 25.73 -6.08
CA CYS A 211 -0.21 26.75 -7.07
C CYS A 211 -0.16 26.18 -8.50
N ALA A 212 0.87 25.41 -8.84
CA ALA A 212 0.98 24.78 -10.17
C ALA A 212 -0.12 23.74 -10.44
N LEU A 213 -0.60 23.05 -9.40
CA LEU A 213 -1.65 22.04 -9.53
C LEU A 213 -3.04 22.64 -9.75
N ILE A 214 -3.36 23.76 -9.11
CA ILE A 214 -4.69 24.38 -9.19
C ILE A 214 -4.94 25.00 -10.58
N GLU A 215 -3.90 25.54 -11.21
CA GLU A 215 -3.96 26.09 -12.58
C GLU A 215 -4.26 25.00 -13.62
N ARG A 216 -3.78 23.77 -13.39
CA ARG A 216 -3.99 22.63 -14.30
C ARG A 216 -5.39 22.02 -14.23
N ASN A 217 -6.06 22.06 -13.08
CA ASN A 217 -7.34 21.37 -12.84
C ASN A 217 -8.56 22.04 -13.50
N ARG A 218 -8.48 23.33 -13.90
CA ARG A 218 -9.57 24.03 -14.59
C ARG A 218 -9.81 23.56 -16.04
N THR A 219 -8.98 22.69 -16.59
CA THR A 219 -9.03 22.31 -18.01
C THR A 219 -9.68 20.96 -18.31
N VAL A 220 -9.99 20.10 -17.32
CA VAL A 220 -10.48 18.74 -17.61
C VAL A 220 -11.44 18.20 -16.54
N SER A 221 -12.73 18.13 -16.88
CA SER A 221 -13.69 17.24 -16.23
C SER A 221 -13.61 15.85 -16.88
N PRO A 222 -13.49 14.74 -16.13
CA PRO A 222 -13.40 13.41 -16.74
C PRO A 222 -14.78 12.91 -17.22
N PRO A 223 -14.92 12.46 -18.48
CA PRO A 223 -16.15 11.88 -18.99
C PRO A 223 -16.37 10.44 -18.50
N ALA A 224 -17.64 10.03 -18.42
CA ALA A 224 -18.06 8.67 -18.07
C ALA A 224 -17.63 7.65 -19.14
N GLU A 225 -17.09 6.50 -18.72
CA GLU A 225 -16.53 5.50 -19.63
C GLU A 225 -17.57 4.48 -20.14
N LYS A 226 -17.52 4.22 -21.46
CA LYS A 226 -18.33 3.22 -22.18
C LYS A 226 -17.77 1.79 -21.99
N PRO A 227 -18.61 0.75 -21.84
CA PRO A 227 -18.19 -0.63 -21.66
C PRO A 227 -17.59 -1.23 -22.95
N GLY A 228 -16.38 -1.81 -22.84
CA GLY A 228 -15.69 -2.50 -23.94
C GLY A 228 -14.17 -2.29 -23.98
N LYS A 229 -13.65 -1.34 -23.19
CA LYS A 229 -12.21 -1.12 -23.04
C LYS A 229 -11.53 -2.19 -22.17
N ARG A 230 -10.27 -2.45 -22.49
CA ARG A 230 -9.29 -3.20 -21.69
C ARG A 230 -9.25 -2.62 -20.27
N LEU A 231 -9.26 -3.49 -19.25
CA LEU A 231 -9.18 -3.09 -17.84
C LEU A 231 -7.76 -2.69 -17.47
N TYR A 232 -7.40 -1.43 -17.71
CA TYR A 232 -6.05 -0.93 -17.42
C TYR A 232 -5.75 -0.94 -15.92
N PHE A 233 -6.75 -0.67 -15.08
CA PHE A 233 -6.54 -0.76 -13.63
C PHE A 233 -6.13 -2.15 -13.15
N ALA A 234 -6.67 -3.22 -13.77
CA ALA A 234 -6.36 -4.59 -13.37
C ALA A 234 -4.92 -4.97 -13.78
N ASP A 235 -4.48 -4.51 -14.95
CA ASP A 235 -3.09 -4.65 -15.40
C ASP A 235 -2.12 -3.89 -14.47
N ASN A 236 -2.48 -2.66 -14.08
CA ASN A 236 -1.69 -1.85 -13.15
C ASN A 236 -1.67 -2.45 -11.75
N LEU A 237 -2.80 -3.00 -11.27
CA LEU A 237 -2.88 -3.67 -9.98
C LEU A 237 -2.00 -4.93 -9.96
N ARG A 238 -2.05 -5.76 -11.01
CA ARG A 238 -1.13 -6.91 -11.14
C ARG A 238 0.34 -6.48 -11.14
N THR A 239 0.66 -5.35 -11.78
CA THR A 239 2.03 -4.83 -11.80
C THR A 239 2.48 -4.37 -10.41
N TRP A 240 1.62 -3.61 -9.73
CA TRP A 240 1.82 -3.24 -8.33
C TRP A 240 2.05 -4.47 -7.47
N MET A 241 1.29 -5.54 -7.75
CA MET A 241 1.51 -6.79 -7.08
C MET A 241 2.94 -7.32 -7.33
N VAL A 242 3.38 -7.46 -8.58
CA VAL A 242 4.76 -7.91 -8.86
C VAL A 242 5.82 -7.06 -8.16
N ILE A 243 5.63 -5.74 -8.06
CA ILE A 243 6.56 -4.85 -7.33
C ILE A 243 6.63 -5.24 -5.85
N LEU A 244 5.50 -5.52 -5.20
CA LEU A 244 5.48 -5.98 -3.81
C LEU A 244 6.15 -7.35 -3.62
N VAL A 245 6.13 -8.24 -4.62
CA VAL A 245 6.92 -9.49 -4.58
C VAL A 245 8.41 -9.19 -4.50
N VAL A 246 8.90 -8.26 -5.31
CA VAL A 246 10.33 -7.89 -5.28
C VAL A 246 10.69 -7.30 -3.92
N LEU A 247 9.85 -6.41 -3.38
CA LEU A 247 10.07 -5.80 -2.07
C LEU A 247 10.01 -6.83 -0.93
N GLN A 248 9.11 -7.80 -1.01
CA GLN A 248 9.02 -8.93 -0.09
C GLN A 248 10.32 -9.72 -0.04
N HIS A 249 10.83 -10.15 -1.19
CA HIS A 249 12.05 -10.96 -1.25
C HIS A 249 13.30 -10.14 -0.86
N LEU A 250 13.31 -8.84 -1.08
CA LEU A 250 14.36 -7.95 -0.57
C LEU A 250 14.35 -7.88 0.97
N ALA A 251 13.16 -7.78 1.57
CA ALA A 251 12.99 -7.79 3.02
C ALA A 251 13.40 -9.14 3.62
N GLU A 252 12.99 -10.25 3.00
CA GLU A 252 13.39 -11.62 3.36
C GLU A 252 14.91 -11.81 3.30
N ALA A 253 15.55 -11.42 2.19
CA ALA A 253 16.99 -11.57 2.01
C ALA A 253 17.83 -10.77 3.02
N ASN A 254 17.25 -9.73 3.63
CA ASN A 254 17.89 -8.90 4.64
C ASN A 254 17.38 -9.16 6.06
N ASN A 255 16.52 -10.17 6.27
CA ASN A 255 15.93 -10.51 7.57
C ASN A 255 15.36 -9.27 8.30
N THR A 256 14.57 -8.46 7.60
CA THR A 256 14.01 -7.23 8.16
C THR A 256 12.57 -6.99 7.69
N LEU A 257 11.92 -5.95 8.20
CA LEU A 257 10.56 -5.56 7.82
C LEU A 257 9.51 -6.68 7.99
N TYR A 258 9.63 -7.50 9.04
CA TYR A 258 8.73 -8.64 9.31
C TYR A 258 7.24 -8.27 9.33
N LEU A 259 6.89 -7.09 9.86
CA LEU A 259 5.50 -6.62 9.84
C LEU A 259 5.01 -6.39 8.40
N PHE A 260 5.81 -5.73 7.56
CA PHE A 260 5.47 -5.57 6.15
C PHE A 260 5.33 -6.93 5.47
N MET A 261 6.25 -7.85 5.73
CA MET A 261 6.21 -9.20 5.16
C MET A 261 4.93 -9.94 5.53
N MET A 262 4.55 -9.94 6.81
CA MET A 262 3.35 -10.61 7.30
C MET A 262 2.08 -9.98 6.71
N LEU A 263 1.98 -8.65 6.72
CA LEU A 263 0.84 -7.95 6.13
C LEU A 263 0.74 -8.19 4.62
N ASN A 264 1.87 -8.18 3.91
CA ASN A 264 1.90 -8.42 2.48
C ASN A 264 1.48 -9.86 2.15
N SER A 265 2.04 -10.86 2.84
CA SER A 265 1.70 -12.28 2.65
C SER A 265 0.21 -12.57 2.85
N ALA A 266 -0.47 -11.86 3.75
CA ALA A 266 -1.88 -12.09 4.07
C ALA A 266 -2.84 -11.90 2.87
N TYR A 267 -2.62 -10.91 2.00
CA TYR A 267 -3.58 -10.60 0.91
C TYR A 267 -3.01 -10.80 -0.49
N PHE A 268 -1.70 -10.64 -0.63
CA PHE A 268 -1.04 -10.44 -1.91
C PHE A 268 -1.28 -11.59 -2.91
N MET A 269 -0.93 -12.81 -2.47
CA MET A 269 -1.05 -14.00 -3.32
C MET A 269 -2.51 -14.32 -3.61
N GLY A 270 -3.38 -14.19 -2.60
CA GLY A 270 -4.83 -14.34 -2.79
C GLY A 270 -5.36 -13.41 -3.87
N LEU A 271 -4.99 -12.12 -3.84
CA LEU A 271 -5.42 -11.14 -4.83
C LEU A 271 -4.93 -11.47 -6.24
N LEU A 272 -3.71 -11.99 -6.40
CA LEU A 272 -3.22 -12.50 -7.69
C LEU A 272 -4.07 -13.67 -8.20
N PHE A 273 -4.43 -14.63 -7.33
CA PHE A 273 -5.33 -15.73 -7.69
C PHE A 273 -6.73 -15.25 -8.06
N LEU A 274 -7.27 -14.24 -7.36
CA LEU A 274 -8.54 -13.62 -7.70
C LEU A 274 -8.51 -12.98 -9.09
N LEU A 275 -7.47 -12.20 -9.39
CA LEU A 275 -7.29 -11.61 -10.72
C LEU A 275 -7.09 -12.70 -11.78
N ALA A 276 -6.36 -13.78 -11.48
CA ALA A 276 -6.16 -14.87 -12.41
C ALA A 276 -7.48 -15.59 -12.73
N GLY A 277 -8.26 -15.93 -11.69
CA GLY A 277 -9.60 -16.53 -11.82
C GLY A 277 -10.58 -15.64 -12.57
N TYR A 278 -10.49 -14.31 -12.42
CA TYR A 278 -11.30 -13.37 -13.20
C TYR A 278 -11.02 -13.45 -14.70
N PHE A 279 -9.77 -13.62 -15.12
CA PHE A 279 -9.43 -13.67 -16.55
C PHE A 279 -9.55 -15.07 -17.18
N THR A 280 -9.70 -16.13 -16.38
CA THR A 280 -9.75 -17.51 -16.86
C THR A 280 -11.00 -17.81 -17.71
N PRO A 281 -12.25 -17.53 -17.26
CA PRO A 281 -13.45 -17.84 -18.05
C PRO A 281 -13.46 -17.16 -19.43
N GLY A 282 -13.20 -15.86 -19.49
CA GLY A 282 -13.15 -15.12 -20.75
C GLY A 282 -12.00 -15.53 -21.68
N SER A 283 -10.93 -16.14 -21.16
CA SER A 283 -9.87 -16.73 -21.99
C SER A 283 -10.26 -18.12 -22.50
N PHE A 284 -10.90 -18.92 -21.65
CA PHE A 284 -11.42 -20.24 -21.99
C PHE A 284 -12.49 -20.17 -23.08
N GLU A 285 -13.48 -19.29 -22.95
CA GLU A 285 -14.56 -19.12 -23.94
C GLU A 285 -14.07 -18.69 -25.32
N ARG A 286 -13.04 -17.83 -25.37
CA ARG A 286 -12.49 -17.34 -26.63
C ARG A 286 -11.64 -18.38 -27.36
N LYS A 287 -11.00 -19.30 -26.64
CA LYS A 287 -10.01 -20.24 -27.20
C LYS A 287 -10.51 -21.68 -27.28
N GLY A 288 -11.51 -22.06 -26.49
CA GLY A 288 -11.88 -23.44 -26.26
C GLY A 288 -10.87 -24.18 -25.33
N PRO A 289 -11.22 -25.39 -24.86
CA PRO A 289 -10.48 -26.09 -23.80
C PRO A 289 -9.03 -26.44 -24.18
N GLY A 290 -8.81 -27.08 -25.34
CA GLY A 290 -7.48 -27.54 -25.75
C GLY A 290 -6.50 -26.40 -26.02
N ALA A 291 -6.92 -25.39 -26.78
CA ALA A 291 -6.07 -24.24 -27.07
C ALA A 291 -5.85 -23.32 -25.86
N PHE A 292 -6.82 -23.24 -24.94
CA PHE A 292 -6.64 -22.57 -23.64
C PHE A 292 -5.54 -23.26 -22.82
N LEU A 293 -5.64 -24.58 -22.65
CA LEU A 293 -4.68 -25.32 -21.83
C LEU A 293 -3.27 -25.31 -22.43
N LYS A 294 -3.14 -25.52 -23.75
CA LYS A 294 -1.86 -25.43 -24.46
C LYS A 294 -1.21 -24.05 -24.26
N ASP A 295 -1.97 -22.97 -24.42
CA ASP A 295 -1.45 -21.61 -24.23
C ASP A 295 -1.02 -21.34 -22.77
N ARG A 296 -1.77 -21.85 -21.78
CA ARG A 296 -1.39 -21.74 -20.36
C ARG A 296 -0.13 -22.55 -20.04
N LEU A 297 -0.05 -23.80 -20.49
CA LEU A 297 1.12 -24.67 -20.30
C LEU A 297 2.39 -24.06 -20.92
N LEU A 298 2.31 -23.51 -22.13
CA LEU A 298 3.46 -22.86 -22.74
C LEU A 298 3.86 -21.57 -22.02
N ARG A 299 2.89 -20.75 -21.58
CA ARG A 299 3.16 -19.45 -20.95
C ARG A 299 3.59 -19.54 -19.49
N LEU A 300 3.15 -20.55 -18.75
CA LEU A 300 3.46 -20.72 -17.33
C LEU A 300 4.46 -21.86 -17.12
N GLY A 301 4.30 -22.99 -17.82
CA GLY A 301 5.15 -24.17 -17.68
C GLY A 301 6.57 -23.95 -18.18
N ILE A 302 6.76 -23.38 -19.38
CA ILE A 302 8.12 -23.13 -19.91
C ILE A 302 8.92 -22.21 -18.97
N PRO A 303 8.41 -21.04 -18.55
CA PRO A 303 9.12 -20.21 -17.58
C PRO A 303 9.41 -20.92 -16.26
N THR A 304 8.50 -21.77 -15.77
CA THR A 304 8.74 -22.56 -14.56
C THR A 304 9.89 -23.54 -14.75
N LEU A 305 9.97 -24.26 -15.87
CA LEU A 305 11.08 -25.17 -16.17
C LEU A 305 12.40 -24.42 -16.29
N VAL A 306 12.42 -23.32 -17.04
CA VAL A 306 13.60 -22.44 -17.16
C VAL A 306 14.03 -21.95 -15.77
N TYR A 307 13.09 -21.55 -14.91
CA TYR A 307 13.41 -21.14 -13.56
C TYR A 307 13.99 -22.29 -12.73
N ALA A 308 13.31 -23.44 -12.68
CA ALA A 308 13.70 -24.56 -11.83
C ALA A 308 15.06 -25.15 -12.23
N PHE A 309 15.35 -25.25 -13.52
CA PHE A 309 16.57 -25.89 -14.03
C PHE A 309 17.73 -24.95 -14.31
N ILE A 310 17.48 -23.65 -14.52
CA ILE A 310 18.53 -22.67 -14.85
C ILE A 310 18.63 -21.60 -13.77
N LEU A 311 17.54 -20.90 -13.48
CA LEU A 311 17.60 -19.72 -12.59
C LEU A 311 17.79 -20.11 -11.11
N SER A 312 17.15 -21.17 -10.64
CA SER A 312 17.26 -21.66 -9.25
C SER A 312 18.69 -22.12 -8.90
N PRO A 313 19.36 -22.97 -9.70
CA PRO A 313 20.75 -23.34 -9.45
C PRO A 313 21.69 -22.14 -9.43
N ILE A 314 21.56 -21.22 -10.39
CA ILE A 314 22.39 -19.99 -10.45
C ILE A 314 22.18 -19.15 -9.17
N ALA A 315 20.93 -18.95 -8.75
CA ALA A 315 20.61 -18.21 -7.54
C ALA A 315 21.24 -18.85 -6.28
N ARG A 316 21.11 -20.18 -6.14
CA ARG A 316 21.57 -20.90 -4.94
C ARG A 316 23.08 -21.08 -4.87
N ILE A 317 23.75 -21.25 -6.01
CA ILE A 317 25.21 -21.22 -6.07
C ILE A 317 25.72 -19.83 -5.67
N GLY A 318 25.04 -18.77 -6.12
CA GLY A 318 25.37 -17.39 -5.74
C GLY A 318 25.24 -17.08 -4.25
N THR A 319 24.38 -17.80 -3.51
CA THR A 319 24.18 -17.60 -2.06
C THR A 319 25.00 -18.53 -1.18
N HIS A 320 25.06 -19.83 -1.49
CA HIS A 320 25.65 -20.86 -0.60
C HIS A 320 26.87 -21.58 -1.18
N GLY A 321 27.29 -21.27 -2.41
CA GLY A 321 28.35 -22.02 -3.11
C GLY A 321 27.93 -23.45 -3.47
N PHE A 322 28.82 -24.22 -4.08
CA PHE A 322 28.50 -25.60 -4.52
C PHE A 322 28.38 -26.60 -3.35
N ALA A 323 29.24 -26.49 -2.34
CA ALA A 323 29.31 -27.44 -1.23
C ALA A 323 28.13 -27.36 -0.23
N GLY A 324 27.37 -26.25 -0.23
CA GLY A 324 26.25 -26.04 0.68
C GLY A 324 24.87 -26.47 0.17
N ASN A 325 24.78 -27.06 -1.03
CA ASN A 325 23.51 -27.33 -1.70
C ASN A 325 23.29 -28.81 -1.99
N THR A 326 22.14 -29.37 -1.59
CA THR A 326 21.70 -30.69 -2.06
C THR A 326 21.10 -30.60 -3.48
N PRO A 327 21.10 -31.69 -4.28
CA PRO A 327 20.50 -31.67 -5.61
C PRO A 327 19.02 -31.24 -5.61
N ALA A 328 18.24 -31.71 -4.64
CA ALA A 328 16.84 -31.32 -4.46
C ALA A 328 16.68 -29.82 -4.10
N SER A 329 17.67 -29.25 -3.42
CA SER A 329 17.74 -27.82 -3.12
C SER A 329 17.96 -27.01 -4.40
N LEU A 330 18.89 -27.43 -5.26
CA LEU A 330 19.25 -26.71 -6.49
C LEU A 330 18.07 -26.59 -7.46
N PHE A 331 17.28 -27.64 -7.59
CA PHE A 331 16.13 -27.70 -8.51
C PHE A 331 14.79 -27.44 -7.81
N SER A 332 14.64 -26.24 -7.25
CA SER A 332 13.43 -25.82 -6.53
C SER A 332 12.50 -24.97 -7.41
N LEU A 333 11.18 -25.08 -7.19
CA LEU A 333 10.19 -24.20 -7.80
C LEU A 333 10.42 -22.72 -7.44
N GLY A 334 11.01 -22.45 -6.27
CA GLY A 334 11.25 -21.09 -5.77
C GLY A 334 10.01 -20.22 -5.94
N VAL A 335 10.15 -19.03 -6.54
CA VAL A 335 9.02 -18.10 -6.73
C VAL A 335 7.96 -18.60 -7.71
N MET A 336 8.26 -19.58 -8.57
CA MET A 336 7.37 -20.07 -9.62
C MET A 336 6.28 -21.02 -9.10
N TRP A 337 6.27 -21.34 -7.80
CA TRP A 337 5.20 -22.15 -7.17
C TRP A 337 3.81 -21.60 -7.50
N PHE A 338 3.64 -20.27 -7.55
CA PHE A 338 2.37 -19.63 -7.91
C PHE A 338 1.92 -19.98 -9.33
N ALA A 339 2.85 -19.97 -10.30
CA ALA A 339 2.53 -20.31 -11.69
C ALA A 339 2.12 -21.79 -11.82
N VAL A 340 2.76 -22.69 -11.07
CA VAL A 340 2.38 -24.11 -11.00
C VAL A 340 1.01 -24.29 -10.37
N MET A 341 0.76 -23.66 -9.23
CA MET A 341 -0.54 -23.72 -8.56
C MET A 341 -1.67 -23.17 -9.44
N LEU A 342 -1.39 -22.09 -10.17
CA LEU A 342 -2.34 -21.53 -11.13
C LEU A 342 -2.63 -22.49 -12.29
N LEU A 343 -1.64 -23.25 -12.77
CA LEU A 343 -1.87 -24.32 -13.76
C LEU A 343 -2.79 -25.41 -13.21
N VAL A 344 -2.60 -25.81 -11.95
CA VAL A 344 -3.48 -26.79 -11.27
C VAL A 344 -4.92 -26.27 -11.20
N PHE A 345 -5.12 -25.01 -10.83
CA PHE A 345 -6.46 -24.40 -10.79
C PHE A 345 -7.08 -24.26 -12.19
N ASP A 346 -6.30 -23.89 -13.20
CA ASP A 346 -6.76 -23.81 -14.59
C ASP A 346 -7.16 -25.21 -15.13
N LEU A 347 -6.40 -26.26 -14.81
CA LEU A 347 -6.74 -27.66 -15.13
C LEU A 347 -8.05 -28.08 -14.44
N GLY A 348 -8.19 -27.79 -13.14
CA GLY A 348 -9.42 -28.05 -12.40
C GLY A 348 -10.63 -27.33 -13.01
N TYR A 349 -10.47 -26.08 -13.45
CA TYR A 349 -11.52 -25.34 -14.15
C TYR A 349 -11.92 -26.00 -15.48
N VAL A 350 -10.94 -26.45 -16.28
CA VAL A 350 -11.21 -27.17 -17.54
C VAL A 350 -11.95 -28.48 -17.28
N ALA A 351 -11.52 -29.26 -16.28
CA ALA A 351 -12.17 -30.51 -15.89
C ALA A 351 -13.61 -30.28 -15.44
N TRP A 352 -13.84 -29.28 -14.58
CA TRP A 352 -15.19 -28.86 -14.17
C TRP A 352 -16.07 -28.49 -15.38
N ARG A 353 -15.53 -27.72 -16.33
CA ARG A 353 -16.26 -27.32 -17.55
C ARG A 353 -16.53 -28.48 -18.50
N ALA A 354 -15.69 -29.51 -18.50
CA ALA A 354 -15.93 -30.74 -19.24
C ALA A 354 -17.12 -31.53 -18.66
N ILE A 355 -17.24 -31.56 -17.32
CA ILE A 355 -18.31 -32.26 -16.61
C ILE A 355 -19.67 -31.55 -16.76
N VAL A 356 -19.72 -30.23 -16.57
CA VAL A 356 -21.00 -29.47 -16.50
C VAL A 356 -21.63 -29.17 -17.89
N LYS A 357 -21.02 -29.67 -18.98
CA LYS A 357 -21.29 -29.34 -20.39
C LYS A 357 -21.09 -27.84 -20.70
N ASN A 358 -20.49 -27.57 -21.85
CA ASN A 358 -19.94 -26.28 -22.25
C ASN A 358 -21.02 -25.25 -22.66
N ARG A 359 -22.01 -24.98 -21.80
CA ARG A 359 -23.00 -23.93 -22.06
C ARG A 359 -22.30 -22.57 -22.14
N SER A 360 -22.71 -21.77 -23.13
CA SER A 360 -22.24 -20.39 -23.29
C SER A 360 -22.68 -19.57 -22.06
N GLU A 361 -21.73 -19.26 -21.17
CA GLU A 361 -21.95 -18.41 -20.00
C GLU A 361 -21.89 -16.94 -20.41
N ARG A 362 -22.79 -16.50 -21.30
CA ARG A 362 -22.94 -15.06 -21.57
C ARG A 362 -23.21 -14.35 -20.23
N PRO A 363 -22.61 -13.17 -19.99
CA PRO A 363 -22.92 -12.38 -18.81
C PRO A 363 -24.43 -12.16 -18.76
N ALA A 364 -25.11 -12.67 -17.72
CA ALA A 364 -26.55 -12.50 -17.56
C ALA A 364 -26.88 -11.01 -17.63
N ALA A 365 -27.67 -10.64 -18.63
CA ALA A 365 -28.02 -9.26 -18.96
C ALA A 365 -29.22 -8.74 -18.14
N ALA A 366 -29.93 -9.62 -17.43
CA ALA A 366 -31.05 -9.27 -16.56
C ALA A 366 -30.68 -9.57 -15.10
N ASP A 367 -30.82 -8.55 -14.24
CA ASP A 367 -30.61 -8.57 -12.79
C ASP A 367 -29.26 -9.11 -12.27
N ARG A 368 -28.28 -8.21 -12.23
CA ARG A 368 -27.04 -8.43 -11.47
C ARG A 368 -27.25 -7.92 -10.04
N PRO A 369 -27.52 -8.80 -9.05
CA PRO A 369 -27.57 -8.38 -7.66
C PRO A 369 -26.25 -7.72 -7.28
N LYS A 370 -26.36 -6.54 -6.67
CA LYS A 370 -25.20 -5.81 -6.14
C LYS A 370 -24.55 -6.66 -5.05
N LEU A 371 -23.23 -6.67 -5.00
CA LEU A 371 -22.50 -7.35 -3.93
C LEU A 371 -22.89 -6.71 -2.58
N SER A 372 -23.58 -7.49 -1.74
CA SER A 372 -24.04 -7.05 -0.42
C SER A 372 -22.94 -7.18 0.62
N PHE A 373 -22.93 -6.27 1.59
CA PHE A 373 -22.04 -6.33 2.76
C PHE A 373 -22.17 -7.65 3.52
N GLY A 374 -23.40 -8.16 3.68
CA GLY A 374 -23.65 -9.43 4.37
C GLY A 374 -23.00 -10.63 3.67
N ALA A 375 -23.00 -10.65 2.34
CA ALA A 375 -22.35 -11.72 1.57
C ALA A 375 -20.82 -11.68 1.73
N VAL A 376 -20.22 -10.48 1.77
CA VAL A 376 -18.77 -10.31 2.00
C VAL A 376 -18.39 -10.71 3.42
N ALA A 377 -19.17 -10.31 4.42
CA ALA A 377 -18.95 -10.67 5.82
C ALA A 377 -19.07 -12.19 6.02
N LEU A 378 -20.11 -12.81 5.46
CA LEU A 378 -20.28 -14.27 5.49
C LEU A 378 -19.09 -14.97 4.81
N PHE A 379 -18.62 -14.48 3.67
CA PHE A 379 -17.45 -15.03 3.01
C PHE A 379 -16.18 -14.92 3.88
N MET A 380 -15.95 -13.78 4.55
CA MET A 380 -14.83 -13.62 5.47
C MET A 380 -14.87 -14.64 6.62
N LEU A 381 -16.06 -14.88 7.19
CA LEU A 381 -16.25 -15.85 8.28
C LEU A 381 -16.03 -17.29 7.82
N LEU A 382 -16.61 -17.67 6.67
CA LEU A 382 -16.43 -19.00 6.09
C LEU A 382 -14.96 -19.24 5.72
N LEU A 383 -14.30 -18.23 5.16
CA LEU A 383 -12.87 -18.30 4.84
C LEU A 383 -12.02 -18.46 6.11
N ALA A 384 -12.34 -17.71 7.17
CA ALA A 384 -11.65 -17.82 8.45
C ALA A 384 -11.81 -19.21 9.07
N ALA A 385 -13.04 -19.74 9.09
CA ALA A 385 -13.31 -21.08 9.61
C ALA A 385 -12.58 -22.16 8.81
N ALA A 386 -12.66 -22.13 7.48
CA ALA A 386 -11.98 -23.11 6.63
C ALA A 386 -10.45 -23.00 6.68
N SER A 387 -9.90 -21.79 6.80
CA SER A 387 -8.45 -21.58 6.97
C SER A 387 -7.98 -22.04 8.35
N TYR A 388 -8.77 -21.82 9.39
CA TYR A 388 -8.49 -22.33 10.73
C TYR A 388 -8.45 -23.87 10.74
N LEU A 389 -9.47 -24.53 10.18
CA LEU A 389 -9.51 -25.99 10.09
C LEU A 389 -8.32 -26.56 9.30
N LEU A 390 -7.94 -25.92 8.20
CA LEU A 390 -6.75 -26.33 7.45
C LEU A 390 -5.47 -26.18 8.29
N ARG A 391 -5.33 -25.10 9.06
CA ARG A 391 -4.17 -24.81 9.92
C ARG A 391 -4.06 -25.70 11.16
N ILE A 392 -5.09 -26.49 11.48
CA ILE A 392 -4.98 -27.58 12.47
C ILE A 392 -4.04 -28.66 11.93
N VAL A 393 -4.16 -28.99 10.65
CA VAL A 393 -3.40 -30.07 9.99
C VAL A 393 -2.10 -29.55 9.37
N ILE A 394 -2.16 -28.39 8.72
CA ILE A 394 -1.05 -27.75 7.99
C ILE A 394 -0.76 -26.41 8.66
N PRO A 395 0.08 -26.39 9.72
CA PRO A 395 0.38 -25.15 10.43
C PRO A 395 1.13 -24.16 9.54
N TYR A 396 1.05 -22.89 9.92
CA TYR A 396 1.67 -21.78 9.22
C TYR A 396 3.19 -21.99 9.06
N GLY A 397 3.71 -21.74 7.86
CA GLY A 397 5.13 -21.88 7.55
C GLY A 397 5.61 -23.31 7.25
N THR A 398 4.69 -24.25 7.05
CA THR A 398 5.05 -25.60 6.60
C THR A 398 5.34 -25.65 5.10
N PHE A 399 6.46 -26.28 4.74
CA PHE A 399 6.90 -26.44 3.36
C PHE A 399 6.64 -27.88 2.91
N ILE A 400 5.77 -28.08 1.93
CA ILE A 400 5.39 -29.42 1.44
C ILE A 400 5.52 -29.43 -0.09
N LEU A 401 6.24 -30.41 -0.64
CA LEU A 401 6.33 -30.66 -2.09
C LEU A 401 6.77 -29.44 -2.94
N GLY A 402 7.59 -28.54 -2.40
CA GLY A 402 8.04 -27.34 -3.13
C GLY A 402 7.12 -26.12 -3.01
N PHE A 403 6.00 -26.24 -2.29
CA PHE A 403 5.06 -25.14 -2.05
C PHE A 403 5.29 -24.52 -0.66
N PRO A 404 5.64 -23.22 -0.59
CA PRO A 404 5.99 -22.57 0.67
C PRO A 404 4.80 -22.13 1.53
N SER A 405 3.58 -22.14 0.98
CA SER A 405 2.40 -21.56 1.62
C SER A 405 1.12 -22.37 1.39
N LEU A 406 1.20 -23.70 1.56
CA LEU A 406 0.00 -24.56 1.47
C LEU A 406 -1.01 -24.30 2.59
N ASP A 407 -0.58 -23.71 3.69
CA ASP A 407 -1.46 -23.23 4.77
C ASP A 407 -2.46 -22.15 4.29
N TYR A 408 -2.19 -21.51 3.15
CA TYR A 408 -3.06 -20.54 2.49
C TYR A 408 -3.89 -21.13 1.34
N LEU A 409 -3.85 -22.45 1.13
CA LEU A 409 -4.54 -23.11 0.01
C LEU A 409 -6.02 -22.77 -0.04
N THR A 410 -6.71 -22.79 1.11
CA THR A 410 -8.12 -22.42 1.25
C THR A 410 -8.39 -21.02 0.69
N GLN A 411 -7.54 -20.05 1.03
CA GLN A 411 -7.65 -18.68 0.52
C GLN A 411 -7.40 -18.61 -0.98
N TYR A 412 -6.34 -19.26 -1.48
CA TYR A 412 -5.97 -19.22 -2.89
C TYR A 412 -7.08 -19.79 -3.77
N LEU A 413 -7.61 -20.96 -3.39
CA LEU A 413 -8.71 -21.60 -4.10
C LEU A 413 -9.98 -20.74 -4.03
N SER A 414 -10.35 -20.25 -2.85
CA SER A 414 -11.55 -19.42 -2.69
C SER A 414 -11.47 -18.12 -3.51
N PHE A 415 -10.32 -17.46 -3.51
CA PHE A 415 -10.11 -16.23 -4.27
C PHE A 415 -10.15 -16.49 -5.78
N PHE A 416 -9.58 -17.60 -6.25
CA PHE A 416 -9.67 -18.01 -7.65
C PHE A 416 -11.13 -18.27 -8.08
N LEU A 417 -11.89 -19.02 -7.29
CA LEU A 417 -13.31 -19.30 -7.53
C LEU A 417 -14.17 -18.03 -7.49
N ILE A 418 -13.93 -17.14 -6.54
CA ILE A 418 -14.58 -15.82 -6.50
C ILE A 418 -14.18 -14.99 -7.71
N GLY A 419 -12.94 -15.05 -8.17
CA GLY A 419 -12.50 -14.40 -9.40
C GLY A 419 -13.38 -14.80 -10.58
N ILE A 420 -13.66 -16.10 -10.74
CA ILE A 420 -14.58 -16.63 -11.76
C ILE A 420 -15.99 -16.03 -11.60
N LEU A 421 -16.52 -15.98 -10.38
CA LEU A 421 -17.85 -15.40 -10.10
C LEU A 421 -17.90 -13.89 -10.39
N VAL A 422 -16.83 -13.17 -10.03
CA VAL A 422 -16.65 -11.74 -10.25
C VAL A 422 -16.62 -11.43 -11.75
N PHE A 423 -16.05 -12.31 -12.57
CA PHE A 423 -16.10 -12.20 -14.03
C PHE A 423 -17.55 -12.31 -14.53
N ARG A 424 -18.29 -13.32 -14.08
CA ARG A 424 -19.69 -13.55 -14.50
C ARG A 424 -20.63 -12.41 -14.14
N ARG A 425 -20.44 -11.80 -12.97
CA ARG A 425 -21.28 -10.69 -12.46
C ARG A 425 -20.73 -9.30 -12.80
N ASP A 426 -19.56 -9.22 -13.46
CA ASP A 426 -18.82 -7.98 -13.72
C ASP A 426 -18.59 -7.12 -12.47
N TRP A 427 -18.34 -7.79 -11.34
CA TRP A 427 -18.17 -7.13 -10.03
C TRP A 427 -16.89 -6.28 -9.98
N LEU A 428 -15.83 -6.62 -10.72
CA LEU A 428 -14.63 -5.77 -10.77
C LEU A 428 -14.96 -4.32 -11.18
N ARG A 429 -15.92 -4.12 -12.10
CA ARG A 429 -16.34 -2.79 -12.55
C ARG A 429 -17.42 -2.17 -11.65
N SER A 430 -18.27 -2.98 -11.03
CA SER A 430 -19.47 -2.54 -10.34
C SER A 430 -19.39 -2.51 -8.80
N ILE A 431 -18.32 -3.04 -8.18
CA ILE A 431 -18.12 -2.97 -6.73
C ILE A 431 -18.23 -1.51 -6.24
N PRO A 432 -19.08 -1.17 -5.27
CA PRO A 432 -19.21 0.20 -4.80
C PRO A 432 -17.94 0.66 -4.05
N SER A 433 -17.59 1.93 -4.19
CA SER A 433 -16.37 2.49 -3.54
C SER A 433 -16.46 2.46 -2.01
N SER A 434 -17.67 2.50 -1.44
CA SER A 434 -17.93 2.36 -0.01
C SER A 434 -17.52 0.99 0.53
N LEU A 435 -17.72 -0.09 -0.24
CA LEU A 435 -17.30 -1.43 0.14
C LEU A 435 -15.77 -1.57 0.17
N GLY A 436 -15.07 -0.90 -0.73
CA GLY A 436 -13.61 -0.81 -0.69
C GLY A 436 -13.07 -0.01 0.51
N GLN A 437 -13.72 1.11 0.84
CA GLN A 437 -13.39 1.90 2.03
C GLN A 437 -13.67 1.14 3.32
N LEU A 438 -14.83 0.48 3.42
CA LEU A 438 -15.16 -0.35 4.58
C LEU A 438 -14.19 -1.52 4.70
N GLY A 439 -13.88 -2.22 3.60
CA GLY A 439 -12.89 -3.30 3.59
C GLY A 439 -11.52 -2.83 4.10
N PHE A 440 -11.09 -1.63 3.71
CA PHE A 440 -9.86 -1.02 4.22
C PHE A 440 -9.92 -0.75 5.74
N VAL A 441 -11.02 -0.14 6.21
CA VAL A 441 -11.22 0.15 7.64
C VAL A 441 -11.24 -1.15 8.45
N LEU A 442 -11.95 -2.18 7.98
CA LEU A 442 -12.01 -3.49 8.64
C LEU A 442 -10.63 -4.16 8.66
N ALA A 443 -9.83 -4.09 7.60
CA ALA A 443 -8.48 -4.62 7.58
C ALA A 443 -7.57 -3.92 8.61
N VAL A 444 -7.66 -2.59 8.72
CA VAL A 444 -6.91 -1.80 9.71
C VAL A 444 -7.36 -2.16 11.14
N LEU A 445 -8.66 -2.15 11.40
CA LEU A 445 -9.23 -2.49 12.72
C LEU A 445 -8.87 -3.92 13.12
N ALA A 446 -9.00 -4.89 12.21
CA ALA A 446 -8.60 -6.27 12.46
C ALA A 446 -7.11 -6.33 12.83
N THR A 447 -6.23 -5.59 12.13
CA THR A 447 -4.79 -5.57 12.43
C THR A 447 -4.47 -4.94 13.78
N VAL A 448 -5.20 -3.91 14.19
CA VAL A 448 -4.98 -3.26 15.49
C VAL A 448 -5.53 -4.10 16.65
N ILE A 449 -6.63 -4.82 16.43
CA ILE A 449 -7.36 -5.53 17.49
C ILE A 449 -7.00 -7.01 17.55
N LEU A 450 -7.18 -7.73 16.44
CA LEU A 450 -7.08 -9.20 16.40
C LEU A 450 -5.64 -9.69 16.36
N LEU A 451 -4.73 -8.95 15.71
CA LEU A 451 -3.33 -9.38 15.60
C LEU A 451 -2.62 -9.38 16.97
N PRO A 452 -2.70 -8.34 17.83
CA PRO A 452 -2.18 -8.43 19.19
C PRO A 452 -2.87 -9.51 20.03
N ALA A 453 -4.18 -9.69 19.85
CA ALA A 453 -4.94 -10.73 20.55
C ALA A 453 -4.51 -12.15 20.16
N ALA A 454 -4.11 -12.38 18.91
CA ALA A 454 -3.58 -13.66 18.46
C ALA A 454 -2.21 -13.99 19.08
N ILE A 455 -1.39 -12.97 19.38
CA ILE A 455 -0.01 -13.16 19.86
C ILE A 455 0.07 -13.16 21.40
N ILE A 456 -1.06 -12.96 22.08
CA ILE A 456 -1.10 -12.91 23.55
C ILE A 456 -0.89 -14.30 24.18
N GLY A 457 -0.13 -14.33 25.28
CA GLY A 457 0.08 -15.53 26.09
C GLY A 457 1.11 -16.54 25.57
N SER A 458 1.37 -16.62 24.26
CA SER A 458 2.40 -17.51 23.70
C SER A 458 2.94 -17.02 22.36
N ARG A 459 4.26 -17.13 22.17
CA ARG A 459 4.94 -16.70 20.92
C ARG A 459 4.63 -17.57 19.72
N SER A 460 4.18 -18.82 19.91
CA SER A 460 3.98 -19.80 18.83
C SER A 460 2.54 -20.33 18.70
N ALA A 461 1.67 -20.05 19.67
CA ALA A 461 0.31 -20.59 19.66
C ALA A 461 -0.52 -20.15 18.43
N TRP A 462 -0.24 -18.97 17.85
CA TRP A 462 -0.95 -18.44 16.68
C TRP A 462 -0.65 -19.17 15.35
N ILE A 463 0.38 -20.03 15.31
CA ILE A 463 0.90 -20.68 14.09
C ILE A 463 -0.05 -21.79 13.60
N GLY A 464 -0.85 -22.42 14.47
CA GLY A 464 -1.74 -23.52 14.08
C GLY A 464 -2.17 -24.41 15.25
N TYR A 465 -2.36 -25.71 14.96
CA TYR A 465 -2.61 -26.78 15.94
C TYR A 465 -3.91 -26.69 16.75
N GLY A 466 -4.90 -25.94 16.25
CA GLY A 466 -6.22 -25.87 16.89
C GLY A 466 -6.27 -25.04 18.18
N SER A 467 -5.31 -24.15 18.39
CA SER A 467 -5.38 -23.16 19.47
C SER A 467 -6.42 -22.06 19.15
N TRP A 468 -6.98 -21.44 20.19
CA TRP A 468 -7.86 -20.28 20.00
C TRP A 468 -7.11 -19.08 19.39
N GLN A 469 -5.80 -18.94 19.67
CA GLN A 469 -4.95 -17.91 19.05
C GLN A 469 -4.86 -18.08 17.53
N SER A 470 -4.73 -19.32 17.06
CA SER A 470 -4.75 -19.66 15.62
C SER A 470 -6.11 -19.31 14.99
N ALA A 471 -7.22 -19.50 15.71
CA ALA A 471 -8.54 -19.08 15.23
C ALA A 471 -8.64 -17.55 15.09
N VAL A 472 -8.15 -16.80 16.08
CA VAL A 472 -8.10 -15.32 16.02
C VAL A 472 -7.19 -14.86 14.87
N PHE A 473 -6.05 -15.52 14.67
CA PHE A 473 -5.15 -15.24 13.56
C PHE A 473 -5.80 -15.53 12.20
N ALA A 474 -6.49 -16.66 12.04
CA ALA A 474 -7.20 -17.00 10.81
C ALA A 474 -8.34 -16.01 10.49
N LEU A 475 -9.03 -15.52 11.53
CA LEU A 475 -10.04 -14.47 11.40
C LEU A 475 -9.42 -13.13 10.96
N TRP A 476 -8.35 -12.71 11.63
CA TRP A 476 -7.58 -11.52 11.24
C TRP A 476 -7.14 -11.59 9.77
N ASP A 477 -6.49 -12.69 9.40
CA ASP A 477 -5.92 -12.93 8.08
C ASP A 477 -6.99 -12.90 6.98
N SER A 478 -8.15 -13.53 7.23
CA SER A 478 -9.27 -13.52 6.28
C SER A 478 -9.91 -12.14 6.11
N ILE A 479 -10.12 -11.39 7.20
CA ILE A 479 -10.64 -10.01 7.15
C ILE A 479 -9.65 -9.11 6.42
N PHE A 480 -8.36 -9.22 6.74
CA PHE A 480 -7.30 -8.43 6.12
C PHE A 480 -7.18 -8.73 4.63
N ALA A 481 -7.15 -10.02 4.25
CA ALA A 481 -7.03 -10.47 2.87
C ALA A 481 -8.17 -9.92 1.98
N VAL A 482 -9.41 -10.11 2.41
CA VAL A 482 -10.59 -9.67 1.65
C VAL A 482 -10.73 -8.15 1.68
N GLY A 483 -10.54 -7.54 2.85
CA GLY A 483 -10.63 -6.10 3.04
C GLY A 483 -9.62 -5.32 2.19
N MET A 484 -8.35 -5.73 2.22
CA MET A 484 -7.29 -5.12 1.40
C MET A 484 -7.50 -5.37 -0.09
N SER A 485 -7.98 -6.55 -0.48
CA SER A 485 -8.29 -6.85 -1.89
C SER A 485 -9.38 -5.93 -2.45
N LEU A 486 -10.48 -5.72 -1.70
CA LEU A 486 -11.54 -4.79 -2.07
C LEU A 486 -11.04 -3.34 -2.13
N ALA A 487 -10.26 -2.92 -1.13
CA ALA A 487 -9.65 -1.60 -1.07
C ALA A 487 -8.75 -1.34 -2.30
N LEU A 488 -7.86 -2.27 -2.63
CA LEU A 488 -6.92 -2.13 -3.74
C LEU A 488 -7.63 -2.15 -5.10
N ILE A 489 -8.61 -3.04 -5.30
CA ILE A 489 -9.38 -3.08 -6.55
C ILE A 489 -10.09 -1.74 -6.77
N THR A 490 -10.82 -1.24 -5.76
CA THR A 490 -11.54 0.03 -5.87
C THR A 490 -10.60 1.23 -6.02
N PHE A 491 -9.45 1.22 -5.34
CA PHE A 491 -8.42 2.24 -5.44
C PHE A 491 -7.79 2.29 -6.84
N PHE A 492 -7.32 1.16 -7.36
CA PHE A 492 -6.72 1.11 -8.70
C PHE A 492 -7.72 1.46 -9.78
N ARG A 493 -8.96 0.98 -9.68
CA ARG A 493 -10.03 1.35 -10.61
C ARG A 493 -10.31 2.85 -10.61
N ARG A 494 -10.19 3.52 -9.46
CA ARG A 494 -10.45 4.95 -9.35
C ARG A 494 -9.31 5.82 -9.84
N PHE A 495 -8.06 5.46 -9.52
CA PHE A 495 -6.89 6.33 -9.70
C PHE A 495 -5.97 5.90 -10.85
N PHE A 496 -5.97 4.61 -11.20
CA PHE A 496 -5.01 4.00 -12.11
C PHE A 496 -5.67 3.27 -13.29
N ASP A 497 -6.86 3.71 -13.73
CA ASP A 497 -7.53 3.15 -14.91
C ASP A 497 -7.15 3.84 -16.24
N GLY A 498 -6.34 4.89 -16.16
CA GLY A 498 -5.77 5.52 -17.35
C GLY A 498 -4.67 4.63 -17.94
N GLY A 499 -4.87 4.13 -19.17
CA GLY A 499 -3.87 3.38 -19.95
C GLY A 499 -2.64 4.19 -20.39
N LYS A 500 -2.06 4.99 -19.49
CA LYS A 500 -0.90 5.87 -19.67
C LYS A 500 0.31 5.07 -20.17
N LYS A 501 1.18 5.73 -20.94
CA LYS A 501 2.38 5.10 -21.55
C LYS A 501 3.23 4.36 -20.52
N PHE A 502 3.48 4.97 -19.36
CA PHE A 502 4.28 4.38 -18.28
C PHE A 502 3.62 3.15 -17.63
N GLY A 503 2.33 3.20 -17.28
CA GLY A 503 1.62 2.03 -16.72
C GLY A 503 1.53 0.86 -17.71
N ARG A 504 1.39 1.16 -19.01
CA ARG A 504 1.44 0.14 -20.07
C ARG A 504 2.82 -0.49 -20.18
N PHE A 505 3.89 0.29 -20.10
CA PHE A 505 5.26 -0.22 -20.06
C PHE A 505 5.44 -1.18 -18.88
N LEU A 506 5.13 -0.74 -17.66
CA LEU A 506 5.32 -1.59 -16.47
C LEU A 506 4.49 -2.89 -16.55
N SER A 507 3.22 -2.81 -16.93
CA SER A 507 2.35 -3.99 -17.00
C SER A 507 2.78 -5.00 -18.06
N GLN A 508 3.33 -4.53 -19.17
CA GLN A 508 3.90 -5.39 -20.21
C GLN A 508 5.11 -6.20 -19.72
N HIS A 509 5.93 -5.64 -18.84
CA HIS A 509 7.15 -6.27 -18.33
C HIS A 509 6.97 -7.02 -17.00
N SER A 510 5.84 -6.83 -16.31
CA SER A 510 5.56 -7.39 -14.98
C SER A 510 5.80 -8.91 -14.87
N PHE A 511 5.34 -9.71 -15.82
CA PHE A 511 5.54 -11.17 -15.77
C PHE A 511 7.02 -11.56 -15.90
N THR A 512 7.77 -10.89 -16.78
CA THR A 512 9.21 -11.16 -16.92
C THR A 512 9.97 -10.77 -15.66
N VAL A 513 9.63 -9.61 -15.05
CA VAL A 513 10.18 -9.22 -13.74
C VAL A 513 9.91 -10.29 -12.68
N TYR A 514 8.68 -10.80 -12.60
CA TYR A 514 8.33 -11.87 -11.68
C TYR A 514 9.18 -13.14 -11.86
N VAL A 515 9.56 -13.51 -13.09
CA VAL A 515 10.44 -14.68 -13.30
C VAL A 515 11.90 -14.38 -12.92
N THR A 516 12.41 -13.18 -13.23
CA THR A 516 13.85 -12.90 -13.16
C THR A 516 14.32 -12.17 -11.90
N HIS A 517 13.40 -11.60 -11.10
CA HIS A 517 13.76 -10.73 -9.97
C HIS A 517 14.65 -11.41 -8.92
N VAL A 518 14.49 -12.71 -8.69
CA VAL A 518 15.29 -13.45 -7.69
C VAL A 518 16.78 -13.35 -7.98
N LEU A 519 17.19 -13.48 -9.24
CA LEU A 519 18.60 -13.34 -9.63
C LEU A 519 19.10 -11.94 -9.31
N VAL A 520 18.35 -10.91 -9.70
CA VAL A 520 18.72 -9.51 -9.46
C VAL A 520 18.87 -9.26 -7.96
N ILE A 521 17.93 -9.76 -7.14
CA ILE A 521 17.97 -9.63 -5.69
C ILE A 521 19.21 -10.31 -5.10
N VAL A 522 19.51 -11.56 -5.48
CA VAL A 522 20.66 -12.31 -4.95
C VAL A 522 21.96 -11.55 -5.21
N PHE A 523 22.21 -11.13 -6.45
CA PHE A 523 23.43 -10.39 -6.80
C PHE A 523 23.48 -9.02 -6.13
N LEU A 524 22.36 -8.31 -6.05
CA LEU A 524 22.29 -6.99 -5.43
C LEU A 524 22.54 -7.06 -3.93
N VAL A 525 21.91 -8.00 -3.21
CA VAL A 525 22.14 -8.20 -1.77
C VAL A 525 23.58 -8.63 -1.51
N ARG A 526 24.16 -9.47 -2.37
CA ARG A 526 25.58 -9.86 -2.27
C ARG A 526 26.51 -8.67 -2.47
N ALA A 527 26.24 -7.80 -3.44
CA ALA A 527 27.01 -6.58 -3.69
C ALA A 527 26.92 -5.59 -2.51
N LEU A 528 25.74 -5.48 -1.88
CA LEU A 528 25.51 -4.62 -0.72
C LEU A 528 26.00 -5.21 0.61
N ARG A 529 26.56 -6.44 0.60
CA ARG A 529 26.99 -7.12 1.84
C ARG A 529 28.11 -6.36 2.57
N GLY A 530 29.04 -5.75 1.83
CA GLY A 530 30.19 -5.02 2.39
C GLY A 530 29.85 -3.67 3.03
N LEU A 531 28.65 -3.11 2.78
CA LEU A 531 28.24 -1.84 3.35
C LEU A 531 27.79 -2.05 4.81
N GLN A 532 28.41 -1.33 5.75
CA GLN A 532 27.97 -1.31 7.15
C GLN A 532 26.81 -0.31 7.30
N MET A 533 25.58 -0.75 6.99
CA MET A 533 24.36 0.02 7.10
C MET A 533 23.27 -0.79 7.82
N LEU A 534 22.32 -0.08 8.44
CA LEU A 534 21.12 -0.70 9.01
C LEU A 534 20.37 -1.52 7.94
N PRO A 535 19.89 -2.75 8.24
CA PRO A 535 19.22 -3.62 7.26
C PRO A 535 18.05 -2.96 6.53
N GLN A 536 17.30 -2.08 7.21
CA GLN A 536 16.17 -1.35 6.63
C GLN A 536 16.62 -0.38 5.53
N LEU A 537 17.75 0.31 5.74
CA LEU A 537 18.32 1.23 4.76
C LEU A 537 18.90 0.46 3.56
N LYS A 538 19.47 -0.73 3.80
CA LYS A 538 19.91 -1.62 2.73
C LYS A 538 18.75 -2.04 1.84
N VAL A 539 17.61 -2.41 2.43
CA VAL A 539 16.40 -2.73 1.67
C VAL A 539 15.90 -1.52 0.88
N GLY A 540 15.89 -0.33 1.48
CA GLY A 540 15.51 0.91 0.79
C GLY A 540 16.40 1.19 -0.43
N LEU A 541 17.72 1.12 -0.25
CA LEU A 541 18.69 1.28 -1.34
C LEU A 541 18.53 0.20 -2.40
N ALA A 542 18.40 -1.06 -1.98
CA ALA A 542 18.20 -2.19 -2.87
C ALA A 542 16.87 -2.11 -3.65
N ALA A 543 15.82 -1.52 -3.07
CA ALA A 543 14.56 -1.27 -3.77
C ALA A 543 14.71 -0.17 -4.84
N ILE A 544 15.38 0.95 -4.50
CA ILE A 544 15.61 2.08 -5.41
C ILE A 544 16.43 1.64 -6.63
N VAL A 545 17.43 0.78 -6.44
CA VAL A 545 18.31 0.30 -7.51
C VAL A 545 17.73 -0.96 -8.19
N GLY A 546 17.26 -1.92 -7.39
CA GLY A 546 16.84 -3.23 -7.86
C GLY A 546 15.55 -3.22 -8.66
N LEU A 547 14.57 -2.37 -8.33
CA LEU A 547 13.33 -2.28 -9.12
C LEU A 547 13.59 -1.78 -10.54
N PRO A 548 14.29 -0.63 -10.76
CA PRO A 548 14.68 -0.22 -12.11
C PRO A 548 15.50 -1.27 -12.86
N LEU A 549 16.46 -1.93 -12.20
CA LEU A 549 17.24 -3.00 -12.81
C LEU A 549 16.38 -4.18 -13.26
N CYS A 550 15.42 -4.62 -12.42
CA CYS A 550 14.50 -5.68 -12.79
C CYS A 550 13.68 -5.32 -14.03
N PHE A 551 13.11 -4.10 -14.08
CA PHE A 551 12.35 -3.64 -15.25
C PHE A 551 13.23 -3.43 -16.49
N GLY A 552 14.48 -2.98 -16.32
CA GLY A 552 15.46 -2.83 -17.40
C GLY A 552 15.86 -4.18 -18.00
N ILE A 553 16.18 -5.18 -17.18
CA ILE A 553 16.46 -6.55 -17.61
C ILE A 553 15.23 -7.16 -18.30
N ALA A 554 14.04 -7.00 -17.72
CA ALA A 554 12.80 -7.46 -18.31
C ALA A 554 12.49 -6.78 -19.66
N TRP A 555 12.95 -5.54 -19.86
CA TRP A 555 12.86 -4.85 -21.14
C TRP A 555 13.84 -5.41 -22.18
N LEU A 556 15.09 -5.70 -21.78
CA LEU A 556 16.09 -6.32 -22.65
C LEU A 556 15.68 -7.73 -23.08
N ILE A 557 15.24 -8.58 -22.15
CA ILE A 557 14.82 -9.95 -22.44
C ILE A 557 13.68 -9.98 -23.47
N ARG A 558 12.73 -9.05 -23.38
CA ARG A 558 11.60 -8.99 -24.32
C ARG A 558 11.97 -8.44 -25.70
N LYS A 559 13.19 -7.91 -25.90
CA LYS A 559 13.70 -7.57 -27.24
C LYS A 559 14.23 -8.79 -28.02
N ILE A 560 14.50 -9.91 -27.34
CA ILE A 560 15.01 -11.13 -27.98
C ILE A 560 13.91 -11.70 -28.92
N PRO A 561 14.23 -11.99 -30.20
CA PRO A 561 13.24 -12.25 -31.25
C PRO A 561 12.26 -13.41 -30.96
N TYR A 562 12.69 -14.45 -30.23
CA TYR A 562 11.82 -15.58 -29.86
C TYR A 562 10.66 -15.21 -28.91
N VAL A 563 10.79 -14.14 -28.11
CA VAL A 563 9.71 -13.64 -27.22
C VAL A 563 8.70 -12.77 -27.97
N LYS A 564 9.12 -12.17 -29.09
CA LYS A 564 8.27 -11.34 -29.96
C LYS A 564 7.27 -12.17 -30.76
N ALA A 565 7.68 -13.35 -31.23
CA ALA A 565 6.85 -14.24 -32.06
C ALA A 565 5.53 -14.65 -31.36
N HIS A 566 5.61 -15.04 -30.08
CA HIS A 566 4.42 -15.48 -29.32
C HIS A 566 3.44 -14.35 -28.96
N THR A 567 3.93 -13.11 -28.94
CA THR A 567 3.15 -11.90 -28.63
C THR A 567 2.47 -11.34 -29.89
N LEU A 568 3.16 -11.36 -31.03
CA LEU A 568 2.67 -10.87 -32.32
C LEU A 568 1.66 -11.82 -32.98
N GLU A 569 1.82 -13.14 -32.85
CA GLU A 569 0.87 -14.10 -33.42
C GLU A 569 -0.53 -13.99 -32.78
N ASN A 570 -0.59 -13.65 -31.47
CA ASN A 570 -1.84 -13.41 -30.76
C ASN A 570 -2.50 -12.06 -31.12
N THR A 571 -1.71 -11.04 -31.50
CA THR A 571 -2.26 -9.74 -31.94
C THR A 571 -2.70 -9.78 -33.41
N ALA A 572 -2.00 -10.51 -34.26
CA ALA A 572 -2.36 -10.72 -35.66
C ALA A 572 -3.63 -11.57 -35.83
N LYS A 573 -3.80 -12.64 -35.02
CA LYS A 573 -5.05 -13.43 -34.99
C LYS A 573 -6.24 -12.63 -34.43
N GLN A 574 -6.02 -11.73 -33.47
CA GLN A 574 -7.08 -10.83 -32.95
C GLN A 574 -7.47 -9.72 -33.95
N GLY A 575 -6.54 -9.26 -34.79
CA GLY A 575 -6.81 -8.29 -35.86
C GLY A 575 -7.57 -8.89 -37.05
N LYS A 576 -7.17 -10.09 -37.52
CA LYS A 576 -7.83 -10.74 -38.66
C LYS A 576 -9.25 -11.22 -38.36
N MET A 577 -9.55 -11.69 -37.14
CA MET A 577 -10.92 -12.13 -36.79
C MET A 577 -11.93 -10.98 -36.59
N ARG A 578 -11.47 -9.73 -36.42
CA ARG A 578 -12.34 -8.55 -36.37
C ARG A 578 -12.70 -8.00 -37.75
N ARG A 579 -11.88 -8.25 -38.78
CA ARG A 579 -12.18 -7.84 -40.16
C ARG A 579 -13.11 -8.81 -40.90
N GLY A 580 -13.23 -10.06 -40.46
CA GLY A 580 -14.19 -11.03 -41.02
C GLY A 580 -15.59 -10.97 -40.40
N ARG A 581 -15.93 -9.89 -39.69
CA ARG A 581 -17.23 -9.71 -39.02
C ARG A 581 -17.69 -8.24 -39.00
N CYS A 582 -17.21 -7.46 -39.97
CA CYS A 582 -17.81 -6.19 -40.37
C CYS A 582 -18.51 -6.42 -41.71
#